data_AF-A0A1C5S7W8-F1
#
_entry.id   AF-A0A1C5S7W8-F1
#
_cell.length_a   1.000
_cell.length_b   1.000
_cell.length_c   1.000
_cell.angle_alpha   90.00
_cell.angle_beta   90.00
_cell.angle_gamma   90.00
#
_symmetry.space_group_name_H-M   'P 1'
#
loop_
_entity.id
_entity.type
_entity.pdbx_description
1 polymer ?
#
loop_
_entity_poly.entity_id
_entity_poly.type
_entity_poly.pdbx_seq_one_letter_code
_entity_poly.pdbx_strand_id
1 'polypeptide(L)'
;MRYLGNKTKLLDFIENVIDKYQIEGEVFADLFSGTSSVGDYFKDRYTIIANDYMGFASVIAKAKLMNAGRPSFVKFIRKYKTDPFQWLNDREYEPSSDFFMYNHYTPIGDRMYFTEENAIKIDGMRIDIEEIYKQGIVDESEYSYLIASLLESVLKVSNTSGTYQAFFKFWEQRALKSFELLPLELCEKDLHGVNRIYNENTNVLVRRIEGDIAYIDPPYTITQYTNSYHILETLTKYDAPKIFGKTGRRCNRELSGYSNKQKVLTEFEDLFRQLDFTHILVSYSNQSLISLEDLVGMARLFAVEGEVYVETSGYREYSTNNASYKGNGTQLKEAVIYFRKDRSIHKSPLNYSGSKDVVLPILMKQLPKHVGTFVDCMGGAFNVGANITAMDKVLYVEYNRYVFEIIEWIIGQDAEQIIHSVKQVIEKYGLKKKNKEAYLKLREQYNEKEKTALNLFVLQIYAFQNMIRYNNSQKMNTPVGNNEYCEGIEERIKNFAVRAPVYELKCGPYHSINYKDFPKDTIFYFDPPYFITNAEYNDGKRGLEGWNANNEVELLAYLKEIDEAGYKFMLSNVVRHKGKEHHILLDWIQAHGYNMIEIGKTGIKYPREEVVVTNYNIFE
;
A
#
# COMPACT_ATOMS: atom_id res chain seq x y z
N MET A 1 9.20 -23.05 -16.58
CA MET A 1 8.12 -23.57 -15.69
C MET A 1 6.73 -23.40 -16.30
N ARG A 2 5.84 -24.41 -16.25
CA ARG A 2 4.42 -24.23 -16.62
C ARG A 2 3.67 -23.50 -15.49
N TYR A 3 3.45 -22.20 -15.67
CA TYR A 3 2.81 -21.33 -14.70
C TYR A 3 1.74 -20.48 -15.38
N LEU A 4 0.56 -20.39 -14.76
CA LEU A 4 -0.54 -19.55 -15.21
C LEU A 4 -0.10 -18.09 -15.11
N GLY A 5 -0.35 -17.30 -16.15
CA GLY A 5 0.02 -15.88 -16.15
C GLY A 5 1.52 -15.59 -16.29
N ASN A 6 2.36 -16.57 -16.61
CA ASN A 6 3.81 -16.35 -16.81
C ASN A 6 4.09 -15.25 -17.86
N LYS A 7 4.92 -14.27 -17.48
CA LYS A 7 5.19 -13.05 -18.25
C LYS A 7 6.40 -13.10 -19.17
N THR A 8 7.03 -14.26 -19.35
CA THR A 8 8.20 -14.42 -20.25
C THR A 8 7.93 -13.90 -21.67
N LYS A 9 6.70 -14.04 -22.18
CA LYS A 9 6.32 -13.55 -23.53
C LYS A 9 5.99 -12.06 -23.59
N LEU A 10 5.90 -11.39 -22.44
CA LEU A 10 5.58 -9.97 -22.33
C LEU A 10 6.78 -9.13 -21.90
N LEU A 11 7.98 -9.73 -21.72
CA LEU A 11 9.18 -9.02 -21.27
C LEU A 11 9.54 -7.86 -22.20
N ASP A 12 9.68 -8.13 -23.50
CA ASP A 12 9.96 -7.09 -24.51
C ASP A 12 8.86 -6.03 -24.52
N PHE A 13 7.59 -6.41 -24.31
CA PHE A 13 6.50 -5.45 -24.28
C PHE A 13 6.58 -4.52 -23.05
N ILE A 14 6.88 -5.06 -21.87
CA ILE A 14 7.08 -4.28 -20.64
C ILE A 14 8.27 -3.34 -20.80
N GLU A 15 9.38 -3.82 -21.37
CA GLU A 15 10.56 -3.00 -21.68
C GLU A 15 10.23 -1.87 -22.65
N ASN A 16 9.50 -2.15 -23.73
CA ASN A 16 9.06 -1.11 -24.67
C ASN A 16 8.19 -0.03 -24.00
N VAL A 17 7.39 -0.39 -22.98
CA VAL A 17 6.63 0.61 -22.20
C VAL A 17 7.56 1.48 -21.36
N ILE A 18 8.54 0.87 -20.68
CA ILE A 18 9.57 1.59 -19.92
C ILE A 18 10.31 2.58 -20.82
N ASP A 19 10.74 2.14 -22.00
CA ASP A 19 11.47 2.97 -22.97
C ASP A 19 10.58 4.09 -23.55
N LYS A 20 9.34 3.77 -23.95
CA LYS A 20 8.38 4.72 -24.54
C LYS A 20 8.13 5.92 -23.63
N TYR A 21 7.99 5.66 -22.33
CA TYR A 21 7.70 6.68 -21.32
C TYR A 21 8.94 7.21 -20.62
N GLN A 22 10.14 6.81 -21.06
CA GLN A 22 11.42 7.23 -20.49
C GLN A 22 11.43 7.04 -18.96
N ILE A 23 10.98 5.85 -18.52
CA ILE A 23 10.90 5.52 -17.10
C ILE A 23 12.32 5.25 -16.61
N GLU A 24 12.77 6.05 -15.66
CA GLU A 24 14.09 5.95 -15.04
C GLU A 24 13.96 5.55 -13.56
N GLY A 25 15.00 4.91 -13.02
CA GLY A 25 15.04 4.47 -11.63
C GLY A 25 16.17 3.47 -11.36
N GLU A 26 16.44 3.24 -10.07
CA GLU A 26 17.43 2.27 -9.61
C GLU A 26 16.76 1.03 -9.00
N VAL A 27 15.53 1.19 -8.49
CA VAL A 27 14.79 0.14 -7.76
C VAL A 27 13.53 -0.26 -8.51
N PHE A 28 13.46 -1.54 -8.90
CA PHE A 28 12.31 -2.14 -9.58
C PHE A 28 11.65 -3.19 -8.69
N ALA A 29 10.38 -2.97 -8.34
CA ALA A 29 9.61 -3.89 -7.51
C ALA A 29 8.70 -4.79 -8.36
N ASP A 30 8.99 -6.09 -8.40
CA ASP A 30 8.13 -7.15 -8.95
C ASP A 30 7.23 -7.69 -7.83
N LEU A 31 6.07 -7.05 -7.63
CA LEU A 31 5.24 -7.19 -6.42
C LEU A 31 4.37 -8.46 -6.36
N PHE A 32 4.22 -9.13 -7.50
CA PHE A 32 3.49 -10.39 -7.67
C PHE A 32 4.33 -11.35 -8.53
N SER A 33 5.54 -11.61 -8.06
CA SER A 33 6.63 -12.15 -8.87
C SER A 33 6.34 -13.52 -9.49
N GLY A 34 5.53 -14.39 -8.88
CA GLY A 34 5.21 -15.70 -9.43
C GLY A 34 6.46 -16.52 -9.78
N THR A 35 6.78 -16.65 -11.08
CA THR A 35 8.01 -17.32 -11.55
C THR A 35 9.26 -16.42 -11.60
N SER A 36 9.13 -15.18 -11.12
CA SER A 36 10.11 -14.11 -11.13
C SER A 36 10.73 -13.87 -12.51
N SER A 37 9.96 -14.06 -13.59
CA SER A 37 10.48 -13.87 -14.95
C SER A 37 10.76 -12.40 -15.26
N VAL A 38 9.97 -11.49 -14.69
CA VAL A 38 10.15 -10.04 -14.90
C VAL A 38 11.36 -9.55 -14.10
N GLY A 39 11.41 -9.84 -12.80
CA GLY A 39 12.60 -9.55 -11.99
C GLY A 39 13.90 -10.11 -12.59
N ASP A 40 13.92 -11.39 -13.00
CA ASP A 40 15.11 -12.04 -13.58
C ASP A 40 15.57 -11.40 -14.90
N TYR A 41 14.64 -10.86 -15.68
CA TYR A 41 14.94 -10.16 -16.94
C TYR A 41 15.61 -8.79 -16.73
N PHE A 42 15.23 -8.10 -15.65
CA PHE A 42 15.63 -6.73 -15.32
C PHE A 42 16.74 -6.62 -14.27
N LYS A 43 17.17 -7.73 -13.65
CA LYS A 43 18.13 -7.76 -12.53
C LYS A 43 19.52 -7.19 -12.82
N ASP A 44 19.85 -7.02 -14.10
CA ASP A 44 21.10 -6.44 -14.60
C ASP A 44 21.08 -4.92 -14.73
N ARG A 45 19.88 -4.33 -14.63
CA ARG A 45 19.64 -2.89 -14.82
C ARG A 45 19.08 -2.22 -13.57
N TYR A 46 18.46 -3.00 -12.69
CA TYR A 46 17.79 -2.50 -11.50
C TYR A 46 18.10 -3.38 -10.29
N THR A 47 18.11 -2.76 -9.10
CA THR A 47 17.99 -3.48 -7.85
C THR A 47 16.55 -3.95 -7.70
N ILE A 48 16.35 -5.26 -7.68
CA ILE A 48 15.02 -5.88 -7.67
C ILE A 48 14.50 -6.05 -6.25
N ILE A 49 13.28 -5.57 -6.02
CA ILE A 49 12.44 -5.97 -4.89
C ILE A 49 11.41 -6.98 -5.41
N ALA A 50 11.51 -8.26 -5.04
CA ALA A 50 10.52 -9.25 -5.43
C ALA A 50 9.64 -9.64 -4.25
N ASN A 51 8.35 -9.84 -4.52
CA ASN A 51 7.41 -10.36 -3.53
C ASN A 51 6.43 -11.35 -4.17
N ASP A 52 6.01 -12.34 -3.40
CA ASP A 52 4.81 -13.12 -3.65
C ASP A 52 4.33 -13.72 -2.32
N TYR A 53 3.03 -13.87 -2.10
CA TYR A 53 2.53 -14.49 -0.88
C TYR A 53 2.67 -16.03 -0.90
N MET A 54 2.83 -16.63 -2.09
CA MET A 54 3.11 -18.07 -2.24
C MET A 54 4.58 -18.37 -1.94
N GLY A 55 4.85 -19.30 -1.04
CA GLY A 55 6.21 -19.66 -0.63
C GLY A 55 7.04 -20.21 -1.79
N PHE A 56 6.45 -21.04 -2.66
CA PHE A 56 7.18 -21.59 -3.82
C PHE A 56 7.63 -20.49 -4.80
N ALA A 57 6.81 -19.43 -4.98
CA ALA A 57 7.14 -18.31 -5.85
C ALA A 57 8.29 -17.48 -5.27
N SER A 58 8.27 -17.21 -3.96
CA SER A 58 9.36 -16.53 -3.27
C SER A 58 10.68 -17.30 -3.36
N VAL A 59 10.67 -18.63 -3.25
CA VAL A 59 11.88 -19.45 -3.41
C VAL A 59 12.43 -19.42 -4.85
N ILE A 60 11.55 -19.42 -5.85
CA ILE A 60 11.97 -19.22 -7.25
C ILE A 60 12.58 -17.83 -7.43
N ALA A 61 11.98 -16.79 -6.85
CA ALA A 61 12.53 -15.43 -6.89
C ALA A 61 13.92 -15.36 -6.22
N LYS A 62 14.10 -15.96 -5.04
CA LYS A 62 15.42 -16.07 -4.40
C LYS A 62 16.44 -16.76 -5.31
N ALA A 63 16.09 -17.90 -5.87
CA ALA A 63 16.96 -18.67 -6.76
C ALA A 63 17.43 -17.87 -7.98
N LYS A 64 16.56 -17.05 -8.57
CA LYS A 64 16.87 -16.27 -9.78
C LYS A 64 17.55 -14.94 -9.48
N LEU A 65 17.18 -14.28 -8.40
CA LEU A 65 17.58 -12.91 -8.09
C LEU A 65 18.80 -12.81 -7.17
N MET A 66 19.13 -13.88 -6.44
CA MET A 66 20.38 -13.95 -5.66
C MET A 66 21.56 -14.46 -6.50
N ASN A 67 21.29 -14.94 -7.72
CA ASN A 67 22.29 -15.55 -8.58
C ASN A 67 22.38 -14.84 -9.93
N ALA A 68 23.59 -14.42 -10.30
CA ALA A 68 23.88 -13.88 -11.63
C ALA A 68 23.76 -14.97 -12.71
N GLY A 69 24.18 -16.18 -12.38
CA GLY A 69 24.15 -17.36 -13.26
C GLY A 69 23.92 -18.64 -12.45
N ARG A 70 24.14 -19.81 -13.04
CA ARG A 70 24.13 -21.06 -12.27
C ARG A 70 25.15 -20.99 -11.12
N PRO A 71 24.77 -21.28 -9.85
CA PRO A 71 25.72 -21.30 -8.75
C PRO A 71 26.85 -22.31 -8.97
N SER A 72 28.03 -22.01 -8.43
CA SER A 72 29.22 -22.85 -8.62
C SER A 72 29.34 -24.01 -7.65
N PHE A 73 28.58 -24.02 -6.53
CA PHE A 73 28.54 -25.12 -5.57
C PHE A 73 29.94 -25.51 -5.03
N VAL A 74 30.82 -24.53 -4.81
CA VAL A 74 32.26 -24.77 -4.54
C VAL A 74 32.48 -25.68 -3.34
N LYS A 75 31.79 -25.40 -2.22
CA LYS A 75 31.89 -26.19 -0.99
C LYS A 75 31.38 -27.62 -1.20
N PHE A 76 30.26 -27.76 -1.90
CA PHE A 76 29.65 -29.04 -2.23
C PHE A 76 30.59 -29.89 -3.10
N ILE A 77 31.06 -29.35 -4.22
CA ILE A 77 31.96 -30.05 -5.15
C ILE A 77 33.26 -30.45 -4.43
N ARG A 78 33.79 -29.58 -3.57
CA ARG A 78 34.98 -29.90 -2.77
C ARG A 78 34.76 -31.13 -1.88
N LYS A 79 33.59 -31.26 -1.26
CA LYS A 79 33.24 -32.36 -0.33
C LYS A 79 32.90 -33.65 -1.07
N TYR A 80 32.00 -33.61 -2.05
CA TYR A 80 31.44 -34.80 -2.70
C TYR A 80 32.12 -35.19 -4.01
N LYS A 81 33.01 -34.36 -4.55
CA LYS A 81 33.75 -34.59 -5.81
C LYS A 81 32.85 -34.77 -7.04
N THR A 82 31.61 -34.29 -6.96
CA THR A 82 30.61 -34.27 -8.04
C THR A 82 29.73 -33.02 -7.87
N ASP A 83 29.00 -32.65 -8.91
CA ASP A 83 28.00 -31.59 -8.82
C ASP A 83 26.71 -32.09 -8.11
N PRO A 84 25.93 -31.20 -7.48
CA PRO A 84 24.78 -31.61 -6.67
C PRO A 84 23.64 -32.24 -7.48
N PHE A 85 23.51 -31.94 -8.77
CA PHE A 85 22.46 -32.54 -9.61
C PHE A 85 22.76 -33.99 -9.89
N GLN A 86 23.98 -34.29 -10.32
CA GLN A 86 24.43 -35.66 -10.46
C GLN A 86 24.35 -36.41 -9.12
N TRP A 87 24.84 -35.79 -8.04
CA TRP A 87 24.81 -36.41 -6.71
C TRP A 87 23.39 -36.78 -6.27
N LEU A 88 22.41 -35.88 -6.42
CA LEU A 88 21.02 -36.15 -6.04
C LEU A 88 20.36 -37.21 -6.94
N ASN A 89 20.64 -37.18 -8.25
CA ASN A 89 20.07 -38.11 -9.22
C ASN A 89 20.62 -39.54 -9.09
N ASP A 90 21.87 -39.69 -8.66
CA ASP A 90 22.52 -41.00 -8.46
C ASP A 90 22.10 -41.68 -7.14
N ARG A 91 21.35 -40.99 -6.28
CA ARG A 91 20.91 -41.54 -4.99
C ARG A 91 19.69 -42.43 -5.12
N GLU A 92 19.72 -43.49 -4.33
CA GLU A 92 18.58 -44.36 -4.08
C GLU A 92 17.93 -44.00 -2.76
N TYR A 93 16.60 -44.08 -2.73
CA TYR A 93 15.78 -43.73 -1.59
C TYR A 93 14.77 -44.85 -1.35
N GLU A 94 14.55 -45.18 -0.08
CA GLU A 94 13.53 -46.15 0.33
C GLU A 94 12.27 -45.41 0.82
N PRO A 95 11.06 -45.97 0.60
CA PRO A 95 9.83 -45.39 1.14
C PRO A 95 9.91 -45.21 2.66
N SER A 96 9.46 -44.05 3.15
CA SER A 96 9.42 -43.72 4.58
C SER A 96 8.05 -43.17 4.99
N SER A 97 7.66 -43.37 6.25
CA SER A 97 6.48 -42.71 6.83
C SER A 97 6.60 -41.19 6.85
N ASP A 98 7.84 -40.67 6.79
CA ASP A 98 8.11 -39.23 6.82
C ASP A 98 7.97 -38.58 5.44
N PHE A 99 7.82 -39.38 4.37
CA PHE A 99 7.75 -38.89 2.99
C PHE A 99 6.34 -38.39 2.65
N PHE A 100 6.15 -37.07 2.65
CA PHE A 100 4.82 -36.49 2.50
C PHE A 100 4.25 -36.65 1.08
N MET A 101 5.07 -36.47 0.04
CA MET A 101 4.61 -36.61 -1.34
C MET A 101 4.21 -38.06 -1.64
N TYR A 102 5.04 -39.01 -1.21
CA TYR A 102 4.79 -40.44 -1.33
C TYR A 102 3.49 -40.85 -0.64
N ASN A 103 3.32 -40.51 0.65
CA ASN A 103 2.19 -40.99 1.44
C ASN A 103 0.85 -40.33 1.07
N HIS A 104 0.85 -39.14 0.46
CA HIS A 104 -0.39 -38.37 0.26
C HIS A 104 -0.74 -38.04 -1.19
N TYR A 105 0.23 -37.98 -2.11
CA TYR A 105 0.02 -37.55 -3.49
C TYR A 105 0.26 -38.66 -4.53
N THR A 106 0.42 -39.90 -4.08
CA THR A 106 0.50 -41.14 -4.89
C THR A 106 -0.71 -42.05 -4.64
N PRO A 107 -0.86 -43.18 -5.36
CA PRO A 107 -1.95 -44.11 -5.12
C PRO A 107 -2.07 -44.60 -3.68
N ILE A 108 -0.99 -44.57 -2.89
CA ILE A 108 -1.00 -44.83 -1.44
C ILE A 108 -1.96 -43.89 -0.70
N GLY A 109 -2.01 -42.63 -1.11
CA GLY A 109 -2.90 -41.60 -0.58
C GLY A 109 -4.19 -41.42 -1.36
N ASP A 110 -4.58 -42.39 -2.20
CA ASP A 110 -5.73 -42.33 -3.12
C ASP A 110 -5.66 -41.17 -4.15
N ARG A 111 -4.44 -40.78 -4.55
CA ARG A 111 -4.22 -39.70 -5.52
C ARG A 111 -3.25 -40.12 -6.62
N MET A 112 -3.36 -39.56 -7.81
CA MET A 112 -2.47 -39.94 -8.91
C MET A 112 -1.74 -38.71 -9.43
N TYR A 113 -1.12 -37.91 -8.57
CA TYR A 113 -0.28 -36.79 -9.01
C TYR A 113 1.10 -37.28 -9.45
N PHE A 114 1.65 -38.25 -8.72
CA PHE A 114 2.96 -38.86 -8.96
C PHE A 114 2.88 -40.37 -8.85
N THR A 115 3.72 -41.07 -9.62
CA THR A 115 4.00 -42.48 -9.36
C THR A 115 4.73 -42.62 -8.03
N GLU A 116 4.65 -43.79 -7.41
CA GLU A 116 5.33 -44.06 -6.13
C GLU A 116 6.84 -43.86 -6.24
N GLU A 117 7.47 -44.41 -7.29
CA GLU A 117 8.91 -44.25 -7.57
C GLU A 117 9.32 -42.77 -7.65
N ASN A 118 8.55 -41.96 -8.38
CA ASN A 118 8.88 -40.54 -8.53
C ASN A 118 8.69 -39.78 -7.22
N ALA A 119 7.64 -40.07 -6.46
CA ALA A 119 7.40 -39.40 -5.19
C ALA A 119 8.47 -39.73 -4.14
N ILE A 120 8.95 -40.98 -4.10
CA ILE A 120 10.06 -41.42 -3.24
C ILE A 120 11.33 -40.61 -3.54
N LYS A 121 11.68 -40.46 -4.83
CA LYS A 121 12.83 -39.62 -5.23
C LYS A 121 12.64 -38.15 -4.86
N ILE A 122 11.44 -37.60 -5.07
CA ILE A 122 11.14 -36.19 -4.77
C ILE A 122 11.29 -35.91 -3.27
N ASP A 123 10.70 -36.74 -2.41
CA ASP A 123 10.80 -36.59 -0.95
C ASP A 123 12.25 -36.78 -0.48
N GLY A 124 12.92 -37.82 -0.96
CA GLY A 124 14.31 -38.11 -0.64
C GLY A 124 15.26 -36.97 -0.98
N MET A 125 15.19 -36.46 -2.22
CA MET A 125 16.00 -35.32 -2.65
C MET A 125 15.66 -34.05 -1.86
N ARG A 126 14.38 -33.81 -1.53
CA ARG A 126 13.98 -32.65 -0.73
C ARG A 126 14.63 -32.68 0.65
N ILE A 127 14.68 -33.86 1.29
CA ILE A 127 15.31 -34.07 2.60
C ILE A 127 16.83 -33.91 2.51
N ASP A 128 17.46 -34.49 1.51
CA ASP A 128 18.91 -34.34 1.30
C ASP A 128 19.31 -32.88 1.08
N ILE A 129 18.54 -32.13 0.28
CA ILE A 129 18.77 -30.68 0.07
C ILE A 129 18.67 -29.92 1.40
N GLU A 130 17.73 -30.28 2.28
CA GLU A 130 17.61 -29.71 3.62
C GLU A 130 18.83 -30.03 4.49
N GLU A 131 19.30 -31.27 4.45
CA GLU A 131 20.42 -31.74 5.26
C GLU A 131 21.72 -31.04 4.86
N ILE A 132 22.03 -30.96 3.56
CA ILE A 132 23.26 -30.31 3.10
C ILE A 132 23.27 -28.80 3.40
N TYR A 133 22.10 -28.16 3.43
CA TYR A 133 21.96 -26.77 3.84
C TYR A 133 22.19 -26.61 5.34
N LYS A 134 21.57 -27.44 6.18
CA LYS A 134 21.79 -27.45 7.65
C LYS A 134 23.24 -27.72 8.04
N GLN A 135 23.95 -28.53 7.24
CA GLN A 135 25.38 -28.80 7.42
C GLN A 135 26.29 -27.65 6.91
N GLY A 136 25.73 -26.58 6.32
CA GLY A 136 26.48 -25.45 5.79
C GLY A 136 27.31 -25.77 4.54
N ILE A 137 26.96 -26.84 3.83
CA ILE A 137 27.63 -27.28 2.60
C ILE A 137 27.20 -26.40 1.43
N VAL A 138 25.93 -26.00 1.43
CA VAL A 138 25.37 -25.02 0.51
C VAL A 138 24.91 -23.80 1.30
N ASP A 139 24.99 -22.60 0.71
CA ASP A 139 24.44 -21.38 1.30
C ASP A 139 22.96 -21.15 0.91
N GLU A 140 22.35 -20.05 1.34
CA GLU A 140 20.94 -19.75 1.06
C GLU A 140 20.65 -19.61 -0.45
N SER A 141 21.61 -19.06 -1.20
CA SER A 141 21.48 -18.85 -2.65
C SER A 141 21.50 -20.18 -3.39
N GLU A 142 22.45 -21.04 -3.04
CA GLU A 142 22.60 -22.40 -3.56
C GLU A 142 21.42 -23.30 -3.15
N TYR A 143 20.97 -23.21 -1.90
CA TYR A 143 19.80 -23.94 -1.39
C TYR A 143 18.53 -23.54 -2.16
N SER A 144 18.26 -22.25 -2.29
CA SER A 144 17.08 -21.75 -3.03
C SER A 144 17.13 -22.21 -4.49
N TYR A 145 18.32 -22.22 -5.11
CA TYR A 145 18.51 -22.73 -6.48
C TYR A 145 18.17 -24.22 -6.61
N LEU A 146 18.60 -25.07 -5.66
CA LEU A 146 18.26 -26.50 -5.65
C LEU A 146 16.77 -26.76 -5.41
N ILE A 147 16.14 -26.04 -4.47
CA ILE A 147 14.68 -26.18 -4.24
C ILE A 147 13.89 -25.70 -5.46
N ALA A 148 14.24 -24.57 -6.06
CA ALA A 148 13.58 -24.09 -7.27
C ALA A 148 13.77 -25.05 -8.45
N SER A 149 14.96 -25.64 -8.60
CA SER A 149 15.26 -26.70 -9.58
C SER A 149 14.36 -27.93 -9.36
N LEU A 150 14.17 -28.34 -8.10
CA LEU A 150 13.27 -29.43 -7.73
C LEU A 150 11.83 -29.11 -8.12
N LEU A 151 11.32 -27.93 -7.76
CA LEU A 151 9.96 -27.50 -8.08
C LEU A 151 9.68 -27.50 -9.59
N GLU A 152 10.62 -26.99 -10.40
CA GLU A 152 10.47 -26.98 -11.85
C GLU A 152 10.54 -28.40 -12.45
N SER A 153 11.44 -29.25 -11.95
CA SER A 153 11.59 -30.63 -12.41
C SER A 153 10.35 -31.47 -12.10
N VAL A 154 9.72 -31.28 -10.95
CA VAL A 154 8.52 -32.03 -10.52
C VAL A 154 7.36 -31.88 -11.49
N LEU A 155 7.24 -30.72 -12.16
CA LEU A 155 6.21 -30.49 -13.18
C LEU A 155 6.34 -31.41 -14.41
N LYS A 156 7.55 -31.91 -14.68
CA LYS A 156 7.84 -32.78 -15.84
C LYS A 156 7.28 -34.20 -15.65
N VAL A 157 7.12 -34.64 -14.41
CA VAL A 157 6.57 -35.97 -14.04
C VAL A 157 5.19 -35.88 -13.37
N SER A 158 4.57 -34.71 -13.34
CA SER A 158 3.24 -34.52 -12.75
C SER A 158 2.12 -35.01 -13.67
N ASN A 159 1.21 -35.82 -13.15
CA ASN A 159 0.06 -36.36 -13.87
C ASN A 159 -1.19 -35.45 -13.77
N THR A 160 -1.11 -34.28 -14.41
CA THR A 160 -2.13 -33.22 -14.32
C THR A 160 -2.37 -32.53 -15.67
N SER A 161 -3.34 -31.63 -15.81
CA SER A 161 -3.48 -30.82 -17.04
C SER A 161 -2.57 -29.58 -17.09
N GLY A 162 -1.60 -29.47 -16.17
CA GLY A 162 -0.67 -28.33 -16.07
C GLY A 162 -0.78 -27.53 -14.77
N THR A 163 -1.80 -27.80 -13.94
CA THR A 163 -1.90 -27.29 -12.56
C THR A 163 -2.29 -28.43 -11.63
N TYR A 164 -2.15 -28.24 -10.31
CA TYR A 164 -2.50 -29.25 -9.31
C TYR A 164 -3.97 -29.18 -8.86
N GLN A 165 -4.82 -28.41 -9.54
CA GLN A 165 -6.25 -28.34 -9.18
C GLN A 165 -6.96 -29.69 -9.28
N ALA A 166 -6.47 -30.59 -10.13
CA ALA A 166 -6.92 -31.96 -10.31
C ALA A 166 -5.77 -32.83 -10.86
N PHE A 167 -5.92 -34.14 -10.76
CA PHE A 167 -5.03 -35.15 -11.37
C PHE A 167 -5.82 -36.06 -12.29
N PHE A 168 -5.14 -36.69 -13.25
CA PHE A 168 -5.78 -37.67 -14.14
C PHE A 168 -5.98 -39.02 -13.43
N LYS A 169 -7.06 -39.73 -13.78
CA LYS A 169 -7.32 -41.10 -13.29
C LYS A 169 -6.55 -42.18 -14.05
N PHE A 170 -5.81 -41.77 -15.07
CA PHE A 170 -4.87 -42.59 -15.84
C PHE A 170 -3.50 -41.91 -15.78
N TRP A 171 -2.44 -42.64 -16.10
CA TRP A 171 -1.10 -42.08 -16.18
C TRP A 171 -0.83 -41.49 -17.55
N GLU A 172 -0.53 -40.19 -17.61
CA GLU A 172 0.07 -39.59 -18.79
C GLU A 172 1.49 -40.11 -19.02
N GLN A 173 1.91 -40.20 -20.29
CA GLN A 173 3.24 -40.70 -20.66
C GLN A 173 4.39 -39.95 -19.97
N ARG A 174 4.22 -38.65 -19.70
CA ARG A 174 5.22 -37.84 -18.99
C ARG A 174 5.38 -38.21 -17.53
N ALA A 175 4.31 -38.63 -16.86
CA ALA A 175 4.33 -39.00 -15.44
C ALA A 175 4.99 -40.37 -15.22
N LEU A 176 5.06 -41.20 -16.25
CA LEU A 176 5.74 -42.51 -16.25
C LEU A 176 7.25 -42.42 -16.47
N LYS A 177 7.79 -41.24 -16.80
CA LYS A 177 9.24 -41.05 -16.88
C LYS A 177 9.82 -41.07 -15.47
N SER A 178 11.00 -41.67 -15.30
CA SER A 178 11.72 -41.59 -14.02
C SER A 178 12.10 -40.15 -13.73
N PHE A 179 11.92 -39.73 -12.48
CA PHE A 179 12.22 -38.38 -12.04
C PHE A 179 13.72 -38.10 -12.11
N GLU A 180 14.05 -36.95 -12.70
CA GLU A 180 15.40 -36.41 -12.82
C GLU A 180 15.36 -34.94 -12.39
N LEU A 181 16.22 -34.59 -11.44
CA LEU A 181 16.43 -33.21 -11.01
C LEU A 181 17.31 -32.50 -12.04
N LEU A 182 16.76 -31.43 -12.63
CA LEU A 182 17.43 -30.62 -13.63
C LEU A 182 17.67 -29.20 -13.11
N PRO A 183 18.76 -28.52 -13.51
CA PRO A 183 19.01 -27.14 -13.13
C PRO A 183 17.86 -26.19 -13.50
N LEU A 184 17.58 -25.23 -12.62
CA LEU A 184 16.63 -24.16 -12.85
C LEU A 184 17.07 -23.28 -14.03
N GLU A 185 16.12 -22.95 -14.91
CA GLU A 185 16.32 -21.97 -15.98
C GLU A 185 16.29 -20.54 -15.39
N LEU A 186 17.35 -19.76 -15.62
CA LEU A 186 17.44 -18.34 -15.26
C LEU A 186 18.21 -17.53 -16.32
N CYS A 187 18.06 -16.22 -16.30
CA CYS A 187 18.87 -15.32 -17.13
C CYS A 187 20.30 -15.20 -16.56
N GLU A 188 21.30 -15.59 -17.34
CA GLU A 188 22.71 -15.41 -16.97
C GLU A 188 23.13 -13.96 -17.23
N LYS A 189 23.04 -13.14 -16.19
CA LYS A 189 23.33 -11.70 -16.22
C LYS A 189 23.86 -11.25 -14.87
N ASP A 190 24.78 -10.27 -14.88
CA ASP A 190 25.27 -9.66 -13.64
C ASP A 190 24.13 -9.03 -12.84
N LEU A 191 24.31 -8.93 -11.52
CA LEU A 191 23.35 -8.28 -10.64
C LEU A 191 23.71 -6.79 -10.53
N HIS A 192 22.75 -5.92 -10.82
CA HIS A 192 22.91 -4.46 -10.69
C HIS A 192 23.17 -4.05 -9.24
N GLY A 193 22.46 -4.67 -8.30
CA GLY A 193 22.54 -4.37 -6.88
C GLY A 193 22.11 -5.53 -5.99
N VAL A 194 21.95 -5.24 -4.70
CA VAL A 194 21.53 -6.25 -3.70
C VAL A 194 20.01 -6.36 -3.71
N ASN A 195 19.52 -7.38 -4.40
CA ASN A 195 18.10 -7.67 -4.50
C ASN A 195 17.47 -8.05 -3.15
N ARG A 196 16.19 -7.73 -2.96
CA ARG A 196 15.41 -8.04 -1.75
C ARG A 196 14.23 -8.91 -2.14
N ILE A 197 14.02 -10.00 -1.41
CA ILE A 197 12.95 -10.95 -1.70
C ILE A 197 12.09 -11.15 -0.46
N TYR A 198 10.79 -10.93 -0.60
CA TYR A 198 9.78 -11.06 0.45
C TYR A 198 8.83 -12.23 0.15
N ASN A 199 8.15 -12.72 1.18
CA ASN A 199 7.08 -13.71 1.06
C ASN A 199 5.85 -13.27 1.85
N GLU A 200 5.18 -12.23 1.38
CA GLU A 200 4.10 -11.58 2.15
C GLU A 200 2.93 -11.16 1.26
N ASN A 201 1.79 -10.88 1.88
CA ASN A 201 0.68 -10.23 1.20
C ASN A 201 1.13 -8.85 0.70
N THR A 202 0.96 -8.58 -0.60
CA THR A 202 1.47 -7.37 -1.24
C THR A 202 0.92 -6.09 -0.60
N ASN A 203 -0.38 -6.03 -0.29
CA ASN A 203 -1.03 -4.88 0.35
C ASN A 203 -0.48 -4.60 1.77
N VAL A 204 0.05 -5.62 2.43
CA VAL A 204 0.75 -5.47 3.72
C VAL A 204 2.17 -4.95 3.49
N LEU A 205 2.88 -5.48 2.48
CA LEU A 205 4.27 -5.13 2.18
C LEU A 205 4.45 -3.67 1.74
N VAL A 206 3.58 -3.18 0.85
CA VAL A 206 3.75 -1.84 0.24
C VAL A 206 3.76 -0.68 1.24
N ARG A 207 3.22 -0.87 2.45
CA ARG A 207 3.26 0.15 3.51
C ARG A 207 4.67 0.40 4.07
N ARG A 208 5.63 -0.50 3.84
CA ARG A 208 6.99 -0.44 4.40
C ARG A 208 8.10 -0.54 3.36
N ILE A 209 7.76 -0.56 2.07
CA ILE A 209 8.74 -0.52 0.97
C ILE A 209 8.48 0.69 0.08
N GLU A 210 9.53 1.16 -0.55
CA GLU A 210 9.55 2.28 -1.47
C GLU A 210 10.53 1.98 -2.61
N GLY A 211 10.41 2.71 -3.72
CA GLY A 211 11.33 2.59 -4.84
C GLY A 211 10.89 3.45 -6.03
N ASP A 212 11.44 3.14 -7.20
CA ASP A 212 11.20 3.96 -8.40
C ASP A 212 10.07 3.38 -9.24
N ILE A 213 10.12 2.07 -9.49
CA ILE A 213 9.20 1.37 -10.38
C ILE A 213 8.49 0.25 -9.63
N ALA A 214 7.16 0.23 -9.62
CA ALA A 214 6.35 -0.88 -9.14
C ALA A 214 5.66 -1.59 -10.31
N TYR A 215 6.02 -2.85 -10.53
CA TYR A 215 5.36 -3.75 -11.46
C TYR A 215 4.37 -4.66 -10.74
N ILE A 216 3.13 -4.64 -11.20
CA ILE A 216 1.96 -5.25 -10.55
C ILE A 216 1.32 -6.25 -11.53
N ASP A 217 1.33 -7.53 -11.17
CA ASP A 217 0.72 -8.62 -11.94
C ASP A 217 -0.09 -9.58 -11.03
N PRO A 218 -1.17 -9.10 -10.40
CA PRO A 218 -1.93 -9.90 -9.45
C PRO A 218 -2.74 -11.00 -10.17
N PRO A 219 -3.26 -11.99 -9.44
CA PRO A 219 -4.17 -12.97 -10.03
C PRO A 219 -5.56 -12.34 -10.27
N TYR A 220 -5.72 -11.61 -11.39
CA TYR A 220 -6.90 -10.81 -11.76
C TYR A 220 -8.09 -11.62 -12.33
N THR A 221 -8.11 -12.93 -12.10
CA THR A 221 -9.21 -13.83 -12.47
C THR A 221 -9.72 -14.59 -11.25
N ILE A 222 -10.83 -15.32 -11.35
CA ILE A 222 -11.34 -16.18 -10.25
C ILE A 222 -10.37 -17.30 -9.82
N THR A 223 -9.26 -17.49 -10.52
CA THR A 223 -8.33 -18.59 -10.29
C THR A 223 -7.49 -18.36 -9.04
N GLN A 224 -7.74 -19.15 -8.01
CA GLN A 224 -6.94 -19.13 -6.78
C GLN A 224 -5.65 -19.93 -6.97
N TYR A 225 -4.51 -19.26 -6.88
CA TYR A 225 -3.19 -19.89 -7.06
C TYR A 225 -2.87 -20.87 -5.95
N THR A 226 -3.33 -20.62 -4.72
CA THR A 226 -3.26 -21.59 -3.61
C THR A 226 -3.98 -22.90 -3.89
N ASN A 227 -4.99 -22.93 -4.77
CA ASN A 227 -5.62 -24.18 -5.23
C ASN A 227 -4.84 -24.82 -6.39
N SER A 228 -4.23 -24.00 -7.24
CA SER A 228 -3.57 -24.45 -8.47
C SER A 228 -2.16 -24.97 -8.24
N TYR A 229 -1.48 -24.50 -7.20
CA TYR A 229 -0.08 -24.78 -6.91
C TYR A 229 0.14 -25.33 -5.50
N HIS A 230 -0.89 -25.92 -4.88
CA HIS A 230 -0.79 -26.41 -3.50
C HIS A 230 0.28 -27.48 -3.27
N ILE A 231 0.59 -28.30 -4.29
CA ILE A 231 1.66 -29.31 -4.19
C ILE A 231 3.03 -28.65 -4.17
N LEU A 232 3.26 -27.64 -5.01
CA LEU A 232 4.52 -26.87 -5.00
C LEU A 232 4.70 -26.14 -3.67
N GLU A 233 3.63 -25.56 -3.15
CA GLU A 233 3.62 -24.91 -1.84
C GLU A 233 3.98 -25.90 -0.72
N THR A 234 3.40 -27.11 -0.75
CA THR A 234 3.75 -28.18 0.20
C THR A 234 5.18 -28.67 0.02
N LEU A 235 5.68 -28.83 -1.20
CA LEU A 235 7.05 -29.28 -1.42
C LEU A 235 8.08 -28.24 -0.97
N THR A 236 7.75 -26.96 -1.12
CA THR A 236 8.59 -25.85 -0.68
C THR A 236 8.66 -25.78 0.85
N LYS A 237 7.50 -25.73 1.51
CA LYS A 237 7.39 -25.62 2.98
C LYS A 237 7.81 -26.90 3.70
N TYR A 238 7.53 -28.04 3.09
CA TYR A 238 7.80 -29.39 3.59
C TYR A 238 7.37 -29.58 5.06
N ASP A 239 6.20 -29.04 5.40
CA ASP A 239 5.71 -28.84 6.77
C ASP A 239 4.59 -29.80 7.17
N ALA A 240 4.42 -30.91 6.44
CA ALA A 240 3.40 -31.94 6.65
C ALA A 240 1.99 -31.39 6.99
N PRO A 241 1.40 -30.54 6.12
CA PRO A 241 0.17 -29.84 6.43
C PRO A 241 -1.02 -30.81 6.54
N LYS A 242 -2.03 -30.43 7.32
CA LYS A 242 -3.36 -31.06 7.19
C LYS A 242 -3.93 -30.78 5.80
N ILE A 243 -4.31 -31.84 5.09
CA ILE A 243 -4.90 -31.77 3.75
C ILE A 243 -6.37 -32.19 3.74
N PHE A 244 -7.11 -31.75 2.72
CA PHE A 244 -8.51 -32.11 2.55
C PHE A 244 -8.92 -32.33 1.09
N GLY A 245 -10.07 -33.00 0.94
CA GLY A 245 -10.72 -33.26 -0.34
C GLY A 245 -9.97 -34.29 -1.18
N LYS A 246 -10.58 -34.62 -2.33
CA LYS A 246 -10.03 -35.60 -3.30
C LYS A 246 -8.65 -35.19 -3.81
N THR A 247 -8.41 -33.90 -3.92
CA THR A 247 -7.16 -33.33 -4.46
C THR A 247 -6.08 -33.10 -3.40
N GLY A 248 -6.39 -33.26 -2.10
CA GLY A 248 -5.39 -33.16 -1.04
C GLY A 248 -4.83 -31.75 -0.88
N ARG A 249 -5.71 -30.75 -0.95
CA ARG A 249 -5.30 -29.33 -0.79
C ARG A 249 -5.02 -29.03 0.67
N ARG A 250 -4.08 -28.11 0.93
CA ARG A 250 -3.78 -27.60 2.28
C ARG A 250 -5.02 -26.97 2.91
N CYS A 251 -5.34 -27.32 4.16
CA CYS A 251 -6.46 -26.74 4.93
C CYS A 251 -6.22 -25.26 5.23
N ASN A 252 -5.02 -24.93 5.74
CA ASN A 252 -4.65 -23.58 6.11
C ASN A 252 -4.03 -22.89 4.88
N ARG A 253 -4.83 -22.10 4.16
CA ARG A 253 -4.39 -21.32 3.01
C ARG A 253 -5.05 -19.95 3.00
N GLU A 254 -4.27 -18.95 2.63
CA GLU A 254 -4.77 -17.61 2.35
C GLU A 254 -5.35 -17.57 0.93
N LEU A 255 -6.54 -17.01 0.74
CA LEU A 255 -7.12 -16.82 -0.58
C LEU A 255 -6.84 -15.39 -1.01
N SER A 256 -6.43 -15.20 -2.27
CA SER A 256 -6.16 -13.87 -2.80
C SER A 256 -7.46 -13.08 -2.97
N GLY A 257 -7.49 -11.86 -2.41
CA GLY A 257 -8.57 -10.90 -2.63
C GLY A 257 -8.68 -10.46 -4.10
N TYR A 258 -7.57 -10.44 -4.83
CA TYR A 258 -7.53 -10.14 -6.27
C TYR A 258 -8.29 -11.16 -7.13
N SER A 259 -8.43 -12.38 -6.62
CA SER A 259 -9.20 -13.46 -7.26
C SER A 259 -10.64 -13.58 -6.74
N ASN A 260 -11.12 -12.56 -6.01
CA ASN A 260 -12.48 -12.48 -5.49
C ASN A 260 -13.21 -11.25 -6.04
N LYS A 261 -14.33 -11.47 -6.76
CA LYS A 261 -15.12 -10.40 -7.39
C LYS A 261 -15.58 -9.29 -6.43
N GLN A 262 -15.82 -9.62 -5.17
CA GLN A 262 -16.30 -8.65 -4.17
C GLN A 262 -15.16 -7.85 -3.52
N LYS A 263 -13.93 -8.37 -3.56
CA LYS A 263 -12.78 -7.75 -2.88
C LYS A 263 -11.79 -7.10 -3.84
N VAL A 264 -11.74 -7.53 -5.10
CA VAL A 264 -10.71 -7.10 -6.06
C VAL A 264 -10.62 -5.58 -6.20
N LEU A 265 -11.74 -4.85 -6.15
CA LEU A 265 -11.76 -3.39 -6.23
C LEU A 265 -11.06 -2.77 -5.02
N THR A 266 -11.41 -3.22 -3.81
CA THR A 266 -10.83 -2.69 -2.57
C THR A 266 -9.36 -3.09 -2.40
N GLU A 267 -8.92 -4.23 -2.94
CA GLU A 267 -7.51 -4.62 -2.97
C GLU A 267 -6.67 -3.72 -3.90
N PHE A 268 -7.20 -3.33 -5.07
CA PHE A 268 -6.52 -2.38 -5.96
C PHE A 268 -6.50 -0.97 -5.40
N GLU A 269 -7.61 -0.52 -4.81
CA GLU A 269 -7.71 0.78 -4.16
C GLU A 269 -6.66 0.91 -3.06
N ASP A 270 -6.59 -0.08 -2.17
CA ASP A 270 -5.60 -0.10 -1.11
C ASP A 270 -4.18 -0.14 -1.67
N LEU A 271 -3.92 -1.00 -2.66
CA LEU A 271 -2.60 -1.10 -3.29
C LEU A 271 -2.16 0.25 -3.87
N PHE A 272 -2.99 0.89 -4.70
CA PHE A 272 -2.65 2.17 -5.30
C PHE A 272 -2.51 3.29 -4.27
N ARG A 273 -3.31 3.29 -3.21
CA ARG A 273 -3.18 4.27 -2.12
C ARG A 273 -1.84 4.14 -1.39
N GLN A 274 -1.41 2.91 -1.12
CA GLN A 274 -0.30 2.63 -0.21
C GLN A 274 1.06 2.49 -0.88
N LEU A 275 1.10 2.37 -2.21
CA LEU A 275 2.35 2.34 -2.96
C LEU A 275 3.13 3.65 -2.82
N ASP A 276 4.38 3.52 -2.37
CA ASP A 276 5.36 4.60 -2.30
C ASP A 276 6.41 4.47 -3.42
N PHE A 277 5.91 4.44 -4.66
CA PHE A 277 6.70 4.27 -5.89
C PHE A 277 6.37 5.36 -6.89
N THR A 278 7.35 5.83 -7.66
CA THR A 278 7.16 6.93 -8.62
C THR A 278 6.40 6.48 -9.87
N HIS A 279 6.76 5.33 -10.43
CA HIS A 279 6.22 4.77 -11.67
C HIS A 279 5.48 3.47 -11.38
N ILE A 280 4.21 3.40 -11.77
CA ILE A 280 3.37 2.23 -11.54
C ILE A 280 3.03 1.59 -12.88
N LEU A 281 3.39 0.32 -13.05
CA LEU A 281 3.04 -0.50 -14.22
C LEU A 281 2.16 -1.66 -13.77
N VAL A 282 0.97 -1.79 -14.34
CA VAL A 282 0.05 -2.89 -14.05
C VAL A 282 -0.14 -3.73 -15.30
N SER A 283 0.30 -4.99 -15.26
CA SER A 283 -0.09 -5.97 -16.27
C SER A 283 -1.51 -6.45 -16.02
N TYR A 284 -2.35 -6.37 -17.06
CA TYR A 284 -3.77 -6.62 -16.94
C TYR A 284 -4.36 -7.14 -18.24
N SER A 285 -5.54 -7.76 -18.15
CA SER A 285 -6.24 -8.31 -19.30
C SER A 285 -7.66 -7.77 -19.42
N ASN A 286 -8.19 -7.71 -20.63
CA ASN A 286 -9.60 -7.38 -20.89
C ASN A 286 -10.60 -8.46 -20.42
N GLN A 287 -10.14 -9.64 -19.98
CA GLN A 287 -10.98 -10.73 -19.44
C GLN A 287 -10.91 -10.84 -17.91
N SER A 288 -10.51 -9.77 -17.23
CA SER A 288 -10.31 -9.73 -15.78
C SER A 288 -11.62 -9.51 -15.00
N LEU A 289 -11.54 -9.64 -13.66
CA LEU A 289 -12.71 -9.46 -12.78
C LEU A 289 -13.25 -8.02 -12.74
N ILE A 290 -12.36 -7.04 -12.82
CA ILE A 290 -12.69 -5.62 -12.97
C ILE A 290 -12.45 -5.22 -14.42
N SER A 291 -13.30 -4.37 -14.98
CA SER A 291 -13.08 -3.82 -16.31
C SER A 291 -11.80 -2.98 -16.36
N LEU A 292 -11.19 -2.89 -17.54
CA LEU A 292 -10.02 -2.02 -17.72
C LEU A 292 -10.35 -0.55 -17.45
N GLU A 293 -11.58 -0.13 -17.80
CA GLU A 293 -12.06 1.24 -17.58
C GLU A 293 -12.17 1.59 -16.09
N ASP A 294 -12.75 0.71 -15.26
CA ASP A 294 -12.87 0.95 -13.83
C ASP A 294 -11.49 1.01 -13.15
N LEU A 295 -10.57 0.12 -13.55
CA LEU A 295 -9.21 0.11 -12.99
C LEU A 295 -8.42 1.36 -13.38
N VAL A 296 -8.55 1.82 -14.64
CA VAL A 296 -7.96 3.09 -15.09
C VAL A 296 -8.60 4.26 -14.36
N GLY A 297 -9.93 4.29 -14.21
CA GLY A 297 -10.65 5.32 -13.46
C GLY A 297 -10.14 5.45 -12.03
N MET A 298 -9.91 4.33 -11.35
CA MET A 298 -9.30 4.30 -10.03
C MET A 298 -7.83 4.79 -10.05
N ALA A 299 -7.02 4.35 -11.01
CA ALA A 299 -5.63 4.79 -11.13
C ALA A 299 -5.52 6.32 -11.32
N ARG A 300 -6.47 6.95 -12.03
CA ARG A 300 -6.50 8.42 -12.21
C ARG A 300 -6.57 9.18 -10.90
N LEU A 301 -7.27 8.67 -9.89
CA LEU A 301 -7.38 9.29 -8.56
C LEU A 301 -6.03 9.36 -7.82
N PHE A 302 -5.06 8.58 -8.28
CA PHE A 302 -3.74 8.42 -7.67
C PHE A 302 -2.61 8.90 -8.59
N ALA A 303 -2.91 9.26 -9.84
CA ALA A 303 -1.93 9.67 -10.84
C ALA A 303 -1.69 11.18 -10.79
N VAL A 304 -0.47 11.60 -11.13
CA VAL A 304 -0.15 13.01 -11.36
C VAL A 304 -1.08 13.54 -12.44
N GLU A 305 -1.82 14.60 -12.14
CA GLU A 305 -2.80 15.25 -13.04
C GLU A 305 -3.92 14.30 -13.56
N GLY A 306 -4.06 13.11 -12.97
CA GLY A 306 -4.97 12.09 -13.47
C GLY A 306 -4.53 11.42 -14.78
N GLU A 307 -3.27 11.57 -15.18
CA GLU A 307 -2.73 11.01 -16.42
C GLU A 307 -2.42 9.51 -16.29
N VAL A 308 -3.13 8.70 -17.07
CA VAL A 308 -2.97 7.23 -17.09
C VAL A 308 -2.92 6.75 -18.54
N TYR A 309 -1.89 5.98 -18.85
CA TYR A 309 -1.64 5.43 -20.18
C TYR A 309 -1.95 3.93 -20.21
N VAL A 310 -2.47 3.46 -21.34
CA VAL A 310 -2.80 2.05 -21.55
C VAL A 310 -2.19 1.59 -22.86
N GLU A 311 -1.14 0.77 -22.75
CA GLU A 311 -0.52 0.13 -23.91
C GLU A 311 -1.09 -1.27 -24.07
N THR A 312 -1.40 -1.69 -25.30
CA THR A 312 -1.97 -3.01 -25.57
C THR A 312 -1.11 -3.81 -26.53
N SER A 313 -1.01 -5.12 -26.29
CA SER A 313 -0.38 -6.08 -27.20
C SER A 313 -1.43 -7.08 -27.70
N GLY A 314 -1.48 -7.26 -29.02
CA GLY A 314 -2.39 -8.22 -29.66
C GLY A 314 -1.84 -9.65 -29.55
N TYR A 315 -2.40 -10.47 -28.68
CA TYR A 315 -1.95 -11.86 -28.52
C TYR A 315 -2.76 -12.83 -29.41
N ARG A 316 -2.09 -13.76 -30.10
CA ARG A 316 -2.73 -14.88 -30.82
C ARG A 316 -3.15 -15.95 -29.79
N GLU A 317 -4.45 -16.16 -29.59
CA GLU A 317 -4.94 -17.29 -28.80
C GLU A 317 -4.53 -18.63 -29.46
N TYR A 318 -4.18 -19.63 -28.64
CA TYR A 318 -4.21 -21.02 -29.09
C TYR A 318 -5.67 -21.38 -29.33
N SER A 319 -6.06 -21.51 -30.60
CA SER A 319 -7.39 -21.99 -30.99
C SER A 319 -7.54 -23.45 -30.57
N THR A 320 -8.16 -23.71 -29.42
CA THR A 320 -8.90 -24.97 -29.26
C THR A 320 -10.21 -24.85 -30.04
N ASN A 321 -10.68 -25.93 -30.66
CA ASN A 321 -11.86 -25.98 -31.54
C ASN A 321 -13.19 -25.47 -30.93
N ASN A 322 -13.19 -25.03 -29.67
CA ASN A 322 -14.30 -24.32 -29.04
C ASN A 322 -13.86 -22.87 -28.80
N ALA A 323 -14.52 -21.92 -29.47
CA ALA A 323 -14.39 -20.51 -29.15
C ALA A 323 -14.64 -20.31 -27.65
N SER A 324 -13.72 -19.61 -26.98
CA SER A 324 -13.86 -19.23 -25.58
C SER A 324 -15.16 -18.44 -25.40
N TYR A 325 -16.13 -19.04 -24.70
CA TYR A 325 -17.39 -18.38 -24.30
C TYR A 325 -17.18 -17.16 -23.37
N LYS A 326 -15.93 -16.84 -22.98
CA LYS A 326 -15.60 -15.78 -22.02
C LYS A 326 -15.44 -14.38 -22.64
N GLY A 327 -15.30 -14.27 -23.97
CA GLY A 327 -14.93 -13.00 -24.61
C GLY A 327 -16.05 -12.21 -25.29
N ASN A 328 -17.31 -12.68 -25.31
CA ASN A 328 -18.36 -12.11 -26.18
C ASN A 328 -17.87 -11.87 -27.64
N GLY A 329 -16.94 -12.71 -28.14
CA GLY A 329 -16.34 -12.55 -29.46
C GLY A 329 -15.19 -11.55 -29.59
N THR A 330 -14.74 -10.89 -28.50
CA THR A 330 -13.53 -10.05 -28.50
C THR A 330 -12.27 -10.87 -28.19
N GLN A 331 -11.22 -10.67 -28.97
CA GLN A 331 -9.92 -11.33 -28.78
C GLN A 331 -9.30 -10.91 -27.44
N LEU A 332 -8.66 -11.86 -26.73
CA LEU A 332 -7.86 -11.56 -25.53
C LEU A 332 -6.79 -10.50 -25.87
N LYS A 333 -6.80 -9.40 -25.12
CA LYS A 333 -5.77 -8.36 -25.20
C LYS A 333 -5.10 -8.24 -23.85
N GLU A 334 -3.78 -8.38 -23.87
CA GLU A 334 -2.93 -8.03 -22.73
C GLU A 334 -2.64 -6.54 -22.80
N ALA A 335 -2.67 -5.89 -21.64
CA ALA A 335 -2.43 -4.47 -21.49
C ALA A 335 -1.43 -4.21 -20.37
N VAL A 336 -0.64 -3.16 -20.55
CA VAL A 336 0.14 -2.55 -19.48
C VAL A 336 -0.46 -1.16 -19.23
N ILE A 337 -0.98 -0.96 -18.03
CA ILE A 337 -1.43 0.34 -17.54
C ILE A 337 -0.22 1.01 -16.90
N TYR A 338 0.10 2.23 -17.31
CA TYR A 338 1.19 3.01 -16.76
C TYR A 338 0.68 4.36 -16.24
N PHE A 339 1.10 4.74 -15.04
CA PHE A 339 0.93 6.11 -14.54
C PHE A 339 2.07 6.48 -13.60
N ARG A 340 2.32 7.80 -13.50
CA ARG A 340 3.17 8.36 -12.45
C ARG A 340 2.33 8.61 -11.22
N LYS A 341 2.71 8.04 -10.09
CA LYS A 341 2.00 8.18 -8.83
C LYS A 341 2.15 9.59 -8.28
N ASP A 342 1.05 10.23 -7.91
CA ASP A 342 1.07 11.50 -7.20
C ASP A 342 1.35 11.28 -5.71
N ARG A 343 2.62 11.49 -5.34
CA ARG A 343 3.17 11.39 -3.98
C ARG A 343 3.25 12.76 -3.27
N SER A 344 2.78 13.83 -3.90
CA SER A 344 2.85 15.18 -3.33
C SER A 344 1.89 15.34 -2.15
N ILE A 345 2.17 16.32 -1.28
CA ILE A 345 1.24 16.72 -0.21
C ILE A 345 0.74 18.12 -0.56
N HIS A 346 -0.57 18.25 -0.76
CA HIS A 346 -1.26 19.50 -1.01
C HIS A 346 -1.39 20.24 0.33
N LYS A 347 -0.30 20.88 0.74
CA LYS A 347 -0.25 21.63 2.00
C LYS A 347 -1.06 22.93 1.87
N SER A 348 -1.97 23.13 2.82
CA SER A 348 -2.79 24.33 2.91
C SER A 348 -1.95 25.61 3.01
N PRO A 349 -2.35 26.69 2.31
CA PRO A 349 -1.68 27.97 2.43
C PRO A 349 -1.98 28.65 3.77
N LEU A 350 -3.01 28.20 4.51
CA LEU A 350 -3.29 28.62 5.87
C LEU A 350 -2.29 27.98 6.85
N ASN A 351 -1.29 28.74 7.29
CA ASN A 351 -0.46 28.33 8.43
C ASN A 351 -1.33 28.24 9.69
N TYR A 352 -1.48 27.01 10.21
CA TYR A 352 -2.33 26.72 11.36
C TYR A 352 -1.61 25.81 12.36
N SER A 353 -1.75 26.14 13.64
CA SER A 353 -1.12 25.39 14.73
C SER A 353 -1.68 23.98 14.80
N GLY A 354 -0.79 22.99 14.84
CA GLY A 354 -1.18 21.56 14.90
C GLY A 354 -1.37 20.89 13.55
N SER A 355 -1.05 21.57 12.44
CA SER A 355 -1.03 20.98 11.09
C SER A 355 -0.32 19.61 11.05
N LYS A 356 -0.94 18.64 10.36
CA LYS A 356 -0.49 17.25 10.26
C LYS A 356 0.28 16.93 8.98
N ASP A 357 0.67 17.93 8.21
CA ASP A 357 1.38 17.74 6.93
C ASP A 357 2.64 16.87 7.07
N VAL A 358 3.38 16.97 8.17
CA VAL A 358 4.60 16.17 8.40
C VAL A 358 4.30 14.70 8.69
N VAL A 359 3.21 14.41 9.41
CA VAL A 359 2.84 13.05 9.84
C VAL A 359 1.81 12.39 8.92
N LEU A 360 1.32 13.12 7.92
CA LEU A 360 0.31 12.68 6.96
C LEU A 360 0.70 11.38 6.24
N PRO A 361 1.95 11.15 5.78
CA PRO A 361 2.32 9.87 5.18
C PRO A 361 2.13 8.68 6.12
N ILE A 362 2.35 8.88 7.43
CA ILE A 362 2.16 7.83 8.44
C ILE A 362 0.67 7.61 8.71
N LEU A 363 -0.12 8.69 8.79
CA LEU A 363 -1.59 8.63 8.92
C LEU A 363 -2.23 7.86 7.76
N MET A 364 -1.79 8.13 6.52
CA MET A 364 -2.29 7.45 5.32
C MET A 364 -2.04 5.93 5.36
N LYS A 365 -0.93 5.50 5.97
CA LYS A 365 -0.62 4.07 6.16
C LYS A 365 -1.56 3.38 7.14
N GLN A 366 -2.29 4.13 7.97
CA GLN A 366 -3.27 3.61 8.93
C GLN A 366 -4.70 3.60 8.40
N LEU A 367 -4.92 3.99 7.13
CA LEU A 367 -6.23 3.87 6.51
C LEU A 367 -6.55 2.40 6.22
N PRO A 368 -7.83 1.98 6.36
CA PRO A 368 -8.27 0.65 5.96
C PRO A 368 -8.23 0.50 4.44
N LYS A 369 -8.39 -0.73 3.95
CA LYS A 369 -8.32 -1.03 2.51
C LYS A 369 -9.26 -0.16 1.66
N HIS A 370 -10.51 -0.03 2.11
CA HIS A 370 -11.52 0.79 1.46
C HIS A 370 -11.82 2.06 2.25
N VAL A 371 -11.83 3.20 1.56
CA VAL A 371 -12.22 4.51 2.07
C VAL A 371 -13.26 5.11 1.12
N GLY A 372 -14.54 4.79 1.30
CA GLY A 372 -15.64 5.38 0.53
C GLY A 372 -15.82 6.87 0.86
N THR A 373 -16.27 7.16 2.08
CA THR A 373 -16.38 8.54 2.60
C THR A 373 -15.40 8.79 3.75
N PHE A 374 -14.75 9.95 3.74
CA PHE A 374 -13.88 10.42 4.82
C PHE A 374 -14.40 11.74 5.39
N VAL A 375 -14.60 11.79 6.70
CA VAL A 375 -15.09 12.99 7.39
C VAL A 375 -13.96 13.55 8.25
N ASP A 376 -13.45 14.71 7.87
CA ASP A 376 -12.48 15.48 8.68
C ASP A 376 -13.26 16.31 9.70
N CYS A 377 -13.54 15.73 10.87
CA CYS A 377 -14.48 16.27 11.85
C CYS A 377 -13.97 17.54 12.56
N MET A 378 -12.67 17.83 12.47
CA MET A 378 -11.98 18.95 13.12
C MET A 378 -10.90 19.49 12.17
N GLY A 379 -11.31 19.92 10.99
CA GLY A 379 -10.43 20.01 9.84
C GLY A 379 -9.34 21.07 9.92
N GLY A 380 -9.49 22.16 10.69
CA GLY A 380 -8.46 23.18 10.86
C GLY A 380 -8.01 23.78 9.53
N ALA A 381 -6.73 23.61 9.17
CA ALA A 381 -6.22 24.04 7.85
C ALA A 381 -6.56 23.07 6.69
N PHE A 382 -7.32 22.01 6.96
CA PHE A 382 -7.77 20.97 6.02
C PHE A 382 -6.63 20.16 5.37
N ASN A 383 -5.46 20.10 6.02
CA ASN A 383 -4.32 19.34 5.49
C ASN A 383 -4.58 17.82 5.42
N VAL A 384 -5.35 17.26 6.36
CA VAL A 384 -5.66 15.82 6.33
C VAL A 384 -6.72 15.55 5.27
N GLY A 385 -7.94 16.05 5.46
CA GLY A 385 -9.04 15.75 4.55
C GLY A 385 -8.76 16.12 3.09
N ALA A 386 -8.07 17.23 2.79
CA ALA A 386 -7.74 17.60 1.41
C ALA A 386 -6.80 16.59 0.71
N ASN A 387 -5.99 15.86 1.47
CA ASN A 387 -5.02 14.92 0.93
C ASN A 387 -5.51 13.45 0.97
N ILE A 388 -6.64 13.16 1.61
CA ILE A 388 -7.21 11.81 1.60
C ILE A 388 -7.91 11.57 0.27
N THR A 389 -7.43 10.59 -0.50
CA THR A 389 -8.14 10.06 -1.67
C THR A 389 -9.22 9.08 -1.21
N ALA A 390 -10.38 9.61 -0.83
CA ALA A 390 -11.61 8.85 -0.64
C ALA A 390 -12.27 8.56 -1.99
N MET A 391 -12.93 7.42 -2.14
CA MET A 391 -13.53 6.99 -3.41
C MET A 391 -14.81 7.76 -3.75
N ASP A 392 -15.59 8.13 -2.73
CA ASP A 392 -16.86 8.82 -2.92
C ASP A 392 -16.76 10.30 -2.56
N LYS A 393 -16.43 10.61 -1.29
CA LYS A 393 -16.52 11.99 -0.78
C LYS A 393 -15.60 12.26 0.41
N VAL A 394 -15.10 13.49 0.49
CA VAL A 394 -14.55 14.09 1.73
C VAL A 394 -15.52 15.14 2.30
N LEU A 395 -15.83 15.09 3.59
CA LEU A 395 -16.53 16.16 4.29
C LEU A 395 -15.57 16.88 5.25
N TYR A 396 -15.36 18.17 5.02
CA TYR A 396 -14.63 19.07 5.92
C TYR A 396 -15.58 19.67 6.95
N VAL A 397 -15.27 19.52 8.24
CA VAL A 397 -16.01 20.15 9.32
C VAL A 397 -15.08 20.97 10.19
N GLU A 398 -15.45 22.25 10.40
CA GLU A 398 -14.70 23.18 11.24
C GLU A 398 -15.65 24.05 12.04
N TYR A 399 -15.42 24.13 13.35
CA TYR A 399 -16.28 24.87 14.27
C TYR A 399 -15.91 26.35 14.32
N ASN A 400 -14.62 26.67 14.12
CA ASN A 400 -14.12 28.02 14.07
C ASN A 400 -14.50 28.64 12.72
N ARG A 401 -15.60 29.39 12.74
CA ARG A 401 -16.15 30.10 11.58
C ARG A 401 -15.11 30.90 10.79
N TYR A 402 -14.14 31.52 11.45
CA TYR A 402 -13.11 32.32 10.77
C TYR A 402 -12.12 31.47 9.98
N VAL A 403 -11.79 30.28 10.50
CA VAL A 403 -10.94 29.31 9.80
C VAL A 403 -11.73 28.67 8.66
N PHE A 404 -12.98 28.30 8.91
CA PHE A 404 -13.91 27.80 7.90
C PHE A 404 -14.02 28.76 6.71
N GLU A 405 -14.31 30.04 6.95
CA GLU A 405 -14.45 31.05 5.90
C GLU A 405 -13.16 31.24 5.08
N ILE A 406 -11.99 31.09 5.69
CA ILE A 406 -10.70 31.11 4.95
C ILE A 406 -10.58 29.89 4.04
N ILE A 407 -10.85 28.69 4.55
CA ILE A 407 -10.74 27.45 3.78
C ILE A 407 -11.78 27.40 2.65
N GLU A 408 -13.02 27.81 2.93
CA GLU A 408 -14.07 27.96 1.91
C GLU A 408 -13.65 28.93 0.82
N TRP A 409 -13.07 30.08 1.18
CA TRP A 409 -12.56 31.06 0.23
C TRP A 409 -11.40 30.52 -0.63
N ILE A 410 -10.43 29.83 -0.02
CA ILE A 410 -9.27 29.27 -0.73
C ILE A 410 -9.72 28.19 -1.73
N ILE A 411 -10.62 27.31 -1.34
CA ILE A 411 -11.07 26.19 -2.19
C ILE A 411 -12.06 26.66 -3.25
N GLY A 412 -12.83 27.71 -2.97
CA GLY A 412 -13.85 28.24 -3.88
C GLY A 412 -13.34 29.22 -4.94
N GLN A 413 -12.05 29.57 -4.95
CA GLN A 413 -11.49 30.55 -5.88
C GLN A 413 -10.29 30.01 -6.66
N ASP A 414 -10.10 30.53 -7.86
CA ASP A 414 -8.92 30.26 -8.68
C ASP A 414 -7.65 30.78 -8.02
N ALA A 415 -6.58 29.98 -8.08
CA ALA A 415 -5.31 30.27 -7.40
C ALA A 415 -4.71 31.61 -7.82
N GLU A 416 -4.74 31.97 -9.11
CA GLU A 416 -4.19 33.23 -9.60
C GLU A 416 -5.01 34.43 -9.10
N GLN A 417 -6.34 34.28 -8.98
CA GLN A 417 -7.21 35.30 -8.38
C GLN A 417 -6.94 35.52 -6.90
N ILE A 418 -6.71 34.43 -6.14
CA ILE A 418 -6.33 34.50 -4.72
C ILE A 418 -5.01 35.27 -4.58
N ILE A 419 -4.00 34.90 -5.36
CA ILE A 419 -2.67 35.52 -5.34
C ILE A 419 -2.77 37.00 -5.68
N HIS A 420 -3.53 37.35 -6.72
CA HIS A 420 -3.75 38.73 -7.12
C HIS A 420 -4.40 39.55 -6.00
N SER A 421 -5.47 39.03 -5.40
CA SER A 421 -6.21 39.71 -4.33
C SER A 421 -5.34 39.89 -3.07
N VAL A 422 -4.53 38.89 -2.71
CA VAL A 422 -3.57 38.98 -1.60
C VAL A 422 -2.53 40.08 -1.86
N LYS A 423 -1.94 40.10 -3.07
CA LYS A 423 -0.94 41.11 -3.45
C LYS A 423 -1.54 42.53 -3.45
N GLN A 424 -2.78 42.69 -3.90
CA GLN A 424 -3.48 43.98 -3.85
C GLN A 424 -3.67 44.50 -2.41
N VAL A 425 -4.07 43.65 -1.47
CA VAL A 425 -4.21 44.05 -0.05
C VAL A 425 -2.83 44.41 0.53
N ILE A 426 -1.79 43.64 0.23
CA ILE A 426 -0.42 43.91 0.67
C ILE A 426 0.04 45.28 0.17
N GLU A 427 -0.16 45.59 -1.10
CA GLU A 427 0.21 46.86 -1.72
C GLU A 427 -0.59 48.02 -1.14
N LYS A 428 -1.92 47.89 -1.05
CA LYS A 428 -2.85 48.91 -0.53
C LYS A 428 -2.47 49.38 0.88
N TYR A 429 -2.06 48.47 1.75
CA TYR A 429 -1.70 48.80 3.14
C TYR A 429 -0.19 48.96 3.37
N GLY A 430 0.65 48.70 2.36
CA GLY A 430 2.11 48.75 2.49
C GLY A 430 2.66 47.75 3.51
N LEU A 431 2.09 46.53 3.54
CA LEU A 431 2.48 45.50 4.52
C LEU A 431 3.91 45.03 4.26
N LYS A 432 4.69 44.97 5.34
CA LYS A 432 6.07 44.47 5.36
C LYS A 432 6.34 43.77 6.68
N LYS A 433 7.31 42.85 6.69
CA LYS A 433 7.79 42.19 7.91
C LYS A 433 8.06 43.18 9.04
N LYS A 434 7.55 42.88 10.25
CA LYS A 434 7.64 43.72 11.46
C LYS A 434 7.03 45.13 11.36
N ASN A 435 6.40 45.53 10.24
CA ASN A 435 5.79 46.85 10.11
C ASN A 435 4.47 46.92 10.91
N LYS A 436 4.58 47.35 12.18
CA LYS A 436 3.46 47.44 13.12
C LYS A 436 2.38 48.41 12.66
N GLU A 437 2.74 49.55 12.07
CA GLU A 437 1.76 50.58 11.70
C GLU A 437 0.85 50.10 10.57
N ALA A 438 1.43 49.60 9.48
CA ALA A 438 0.68 49.03 8.35
C ALA A 438 -0.21 47.85 8.79
N TYR A 439 0.35 46.95 9.62
CA TYR A 439 -0.39 45.83 10.18
C TYR A 439 -1.60 46.27 11.01
N LEU A 440 -1.44 47.27 11.88
CA LEU A 440 -2.54 47.78 12.70
C LEU A 440 -3.63 48.44 11.86
N LYS A 441 -3.29 49.13 10.77
CA LYS A 441 -4.26 49.70 9.83
C LYS A 441 -5.14 48.63 9.19
N LEU A 442 -4.54 47.55 8.67
CA LEU A 442 -5.32 46.43 8.14
C LEU A 442 -6.15 45.74 9.24
N ARG A 443 -5.60 45.60 10.46
CA ARG A 443 -6.32 44.96 11.57
C ARG A 443 -7.52 45.78 12.03
N GLU A 444 -7.40 47.10 12.03
CA GLU A 444 -8.52 48.02 12.29
C GLU A 444 -9.57 47.93 11.18
N GLN A 445 -9.15 47.95 9.91
CA GLN A 445 -10.07 47.74 8.79
C GLN A 445 -10.85 46.43 8.94
N TYR A 446 -10.16 45.34 9.23
CA TYR A 446 -10.78 44.03 9.43
C TYR A 446 -11.77 44.05 10.61
N ASN A 447 -11.37 44.60 11.76
CA ASN A 447 -12.19 44.59 12.96
C ASN A 447 -13.43 45.50 12.89
N GLU A 448 -13.31 46.68 12.27
CA GLU A 448 -14.34 47.72 12.32
C GLU A 448 -15.17 47.83 11.03
N LYS A 449 -14.64 47.41 9.87
CA LYS A 449 -15.31 47.66 8.57
C LYS A 449 -15.60 46.39 7.78
N GLU A 450 -14.59 45.53 7.59
CA GLU A 450 -14.65 44.47 6.58
C GLU A 450 -14.00 43.17 7.07
N LYS A 451 -14.80 42.34 7.75
CA LYS A 451 -14.40 41.02 8.27
C LYS A 451 -14.41 39.94 7.19
N THR A 452 -13.64 40.13 6.11
CA THR A 452 -13.55 39.14 5.02
C THR A 452 -12.45 38.10 5.26
N ALA A 453 -12.63 36.92 4.68
CA ALA A 453 -11.64 35.84 4.68
C ALA A 453 -10.28 36.31 4.12
N LEU A 454 -10.30 37.06 3.01
CA LEU A 454 -9.11 37.65 2.39
C LEU A 454 -8.34 38.54 3.38
N ASN A 455 -9.01 39.49 4.04
CA ASN A 455 -8.35 40.39 4.99
C ASN A 455 -7.78 39.61 6.19
N LEU A 456 -8.51 38.60 6.69
CA LEU A 456 -8.03 37.78 7.80
C LEU A 456 -6.83 36.92 7.41
N PHE A 457 -6.86 36.30 6.23
CA PHE A 457 -5.75 35.52 5.69
C PHE A 457 -4.50 36.40 5.54
N VAL A 458 -4.62 37.57 4.93
CA VAL A 458 -3.49 38.52 4.84
C VAL A 458 -3.00 38.95 6.23
N LEU A 459 -3.90 39.24 7.18
CA LEU A 459 -3.50 39.53 8.57
C LEU A 459 -2.74 38.38 9.22
N GLN A 460 -3.20 37.15 9.04
CA GLN A 460 -2.57 35.95 9.60
C GLN A 460 -1.16 35.74 9.05
N ILE A 461 -0.88 36.05 7.78
CA ILE A 461 0.48 35.98 7.22
C ILE A 461 1.48 36.85 8.01
N TYR A 462 1.07 38.05 8.41
CA TYR A 462 1.92 39.02 9.13
C TYR A 462 1.77 38.96 10.66
N ALA A 463 0.90 38.10 11.20
CA ALA A 463 0.66 37.98 12.63
C ALA A 463 1.78 37.22 13.36
N PHE A 464 1.95 37.49 14.66
CA PHE A 464 2.87 36.74 15.52
C PHE A 464 2.53 35.24 15.45
N GLN A 465 3.52 34.42 15.08
CA GLN A 465 3.40 32.97 14.82
C GLN A 465 2.23 32.57 13.91
N ASN A 466 1.78 33.47 13.03
CA ASN A 466 0.63 33.27 12.14
C ASN A 466 -0.70 32.98 12.86
N MET A 467 -0.83 33.44 14.11
CA MET A 467 -1.96 33.10 14.96
C MET A 467 -3.21 33.91 14.62
N ILE A 468 -4.35 33.22 14.53
CA ILE A 468 -5.68 33.82 14.47
C ILE A 468 -6.26 33.81 15.88
N ARG A 469 -6.32 34.98 16.53
CA ARG A 469 -6.79 35.14 17.90
C ARG A 469 -7.75 36.31 18.06
N TYR A 470 -8.84 36.07 18.76
CA TYR A 470 -9.86 37.07 19.07
C TYR A 470 -9.88 37.40 20.56
N ASN A 471 -10.47 38.54 20.90
CA ASN A 471 -10.87 38.88 22.26
C ASN A 471 -12.37 38.63 22.46
N ASN A 472 -12.87 38.84 23.68
CA ASN A 472 -14.29 38.68 24.01
C ASN A 472 -15.23 39.60 23.22
N SER A 473 -14.71 40.67 22.61
CA SER A 473 -15.46 41.55 21.71
C SER A 473 -15.42 41.08 20.25
N GLN A 474 -14.98 39.85 19.99
CA GLN A 474 -14.83 39.28 18.65
C GLN A 474 -13.98 40.15 17.72
N LYS A 475 -12.94 40.79 18.27
CA LYS A 475 -11.92 41.56 17.52
C LYS A 475 -10.61 40.80 17.50
N MET A 476 -10.02 40.66 16.31
CA MET A 476 -8.70 40.08 16.11
C MET A 476 -7.66 40.91 16.86
N ASN A 477 -6.90 40.27 17.75
CA ASN A 477 -5.99 40.95 18.67
C ASN A 477 -4.56 40.38 18.67
N THR A 478 -4.20 39.57 17.68
CA THR A 478 -2.83 39.08 17.55
C THR A 478 -1.88 40.26 17.28
N PRO A 479 -0.70 40.33 17.92
CA PRO A 479 0.33 41.30 17.58
C PRO A 479 0.95 41.03 16.20
N VAL A 480 1.64 42.03 15.65
CA VAL A 480 2.47 41.85 14.45
C VAL A 480 3.58 40.84 14.73
N GLY A 481 3.86 39.98 13.74
CA GLY A 481 4.88 38.96 13.78
C GLY A 481 6.15 39.32 13.01
N ASN A 482 7.06 38.35 12.96
CA ASN A 482 8.29 38.40 12.19
C ASN A 482 8.18 37.62 10.86
N ASN A 483 7.00 37.67 10.24
CA ASN A 483 6.65 36.91 9.05
C ASN A 483 6.17 37.88 7.95
N GLU A 484 6.19 37.44 6.70
CA GLU A 484 5.67 38.17 5.55
C GLU A 484 5.24 37.21 4.44
N TYR A 485 4.51 37.73 3.46
CA TYR A 485 4.13 36.97 2.27
C TYR A 485 5.39 36.59 1.47
N CYS A 486 5.46 35.34 1.02
CA CYS A 486 6.61 34.81 0.29
C CYS A 486 6.18 33.83 -0.78
N GLU A 487 7.12 33.46 -1.66
CA GLU A 487 6.91 32.50 -2.76
C GLU A 487 6.36 31.15 -2.27
N GLY A 488 6.81 30.68 -1.10
CA GLY A 488 6.29 29.43 -0.53
C GLY A 488 4.82 29.47 -0.11
N ILE A 489 4.23 30.65 0.13
CA ILE A 489 2.77 30.78 0.34
C ILE A 489 2.07 30.77 -1.03
N GLU A 490 2.66 31.45 -2.02
CA GLU A 490 2.15 31.47 -3.39
C GLU A 490 2.08 30.05 -3.98
N GLU A 491 3.14 29.26 -3.83
CA GLU A 491 3.20 27.87 -4.27
C GLU A 491 2.13 27.00 -3.58
N ARG A 492 1.90 27.19 -2.27
CA ARG A 492 0.82 26.49 -1.56
C ARG A 492 -0.55 26.88 -2.06
N ILE A 493 -0.78 28.15 -2.43
CA ILE A 493 -2.06 28.57 -3.03
C ILE A 493 -2.25 27.86 -4.37
N LYS A 494 -1.22 27.78 -5.21
CA LYS A 494 -1.28 27.10 -6.52
C LYS A 494 -1.52 25.60 -6.41
N ASN A 495 -0.91 24.95 -5.41
CA ASN A 495 -0.89 23.50 -5.28
C ASN A 495 -1.97 22.94 -4.34
N PHE A 496 -2.73 23.78 -3.63
CA PHE A 496 -3.72 23.31 -2.69
C PHE A 496 -5.01 22.89 -3.39
N ALA A 497 -5.24 21.58 -3.49
CA ALA A 497 -6.44 20.99 -4.06
C ALA A 497 -6.91 19.80 -3.22
N VAL A 498 -8.22 19.55 -3.21
CA VAL A 498 -8.82 18.37 -2.57
C VAL A 498 -8.67 17.17 -3.51
N ARG A 499 -8.10 16.06 -3.01
CA ARG A 499 -7.85 14.84 -3.81
C ARG A 499 -9.08 13.99 -4.04
N ALA A 500 -10.06 14.06 -3.16
CA ALA A 500 -11.31 13.32 -3.33
C ALA A 500 -12.11 13.89 -4.52
N PRO A 501 -12.80 13.02 -5.29
CA PRO A 501 -13.56 13.44 -6.46
C PRO A 501 -14.73 14.37 -6.11
N VAL A 502 -15.28 14.22 -4.89
CA VAL A 502 -16.32 15.10 -4.34
C VAL A 502 -15.89 15.55 -2.96
N TYR A 503 -16.14 16.82 -2.65
CA TYR A 503 -15.98 17.34 -1.30
C TYR A 503 -17.10 18.29 -0.89
N GLU A 504 -17.39 18.32 0.41
CA GLU A 504 -18.36 19.21 1.03
C GLU A 504 -17.73 19.93 2.22
N LEU A 505 -18.19 21.15 2.50
CA LEU A 505 -17.72 21.96 3.62
C LEU A 505 -18.90 22.23 4.57
N LYS A 506 -18.70 22.03 5.87
CA LYS A 506 -19.70 22.35 6.90
C LYS A 506 -19.08 23.12 8.06
N CYS A 507 -19.62 24.31 8.33
CA CYS A 507 -19.25 25.08 9.51
C CYS A 507 -20.07 24.60 10.73
N GLY A 508 -19.40 24.16 11.79
CA GLY A 508 -20.04 23.71 13.01
C GLY A 508 -19.16 22.78 13.85
N PRO A 509 -19.56 22.47 15.09
CA PRO A 509 -18.84 21.52 15.92
C PRO A 509 -18.95 20.09 15.37
N TYR A 510 -18.01 19.22 15.72
CA TYR A 510 -17.98 17.82 15.26
C TYR A 510 -19.28 17.06 15.58
N HIS A 511 -19.88 17.30 16.75
CA HIS A 511 -21.13 16.68 17.17
C HIS A 511 -22.38 17.22 16.44
N SER A 512 -22.23 18.22 15.55
CA SER A 512 -23.30 18.65 14.63
C SER A 512 -23.49 17.70 13.45
N ILE A 513 -22.57 16.75 13.27
CA ILE A 513 -22.66 15.70 12.27
C ILE A 513 -23.46 14.55 12.87
N ASN A 514 -24.55 14.17 12.21
CA ASN A 514 -25.23 12.93 12.52
C ASN A 514 -24.55 11.81 11.74
N TYR A 515 -23.67 11.06 12.41
CA TYR A 515 -22.93 9.96 11.80
C TYR A 515 -23.84 8.89 11.17
N LYS A 516 -25.13 8.82 11.56
CA LYS A 516 -26.11 7.89 11.00
C LYS A 516 -26.52 8.21 9.57
N ASP A 517 -26.23 9.42 9.09
CA ASP A 517 -26.53 9.83 7.71
C ASP A 517 -25.46 9.35 6.71
N PHE A 518 -24.39 8.70 7.20
CA PHE A 518 -23.26 8.26 6.39
C PHE A 518 -23.24 6.72 6.20
N PRO A 519 -22.62 6.22 5.12
CA PRO A 519 -22.35 4.79 4.94
C PRO A 519 -21.54 4.19 6.09
N LYS A 520 -21.73 2.89 6.37
CA LYS A 520 -21.08 2.20 7.51
C LYS A 520 -19.56 2.15 7.44
N ASP A 521 -19.01 2.16 6.24
CA ASP A 521 -17.59 2.15 5.95
C ASP A 521 -16.95 3.55 6.01
N THR A 522 -17.73 4.59 6.32
CA THR A 522 -17.23 5.96 6.52
C THR A 522 -16.21 6.03 7.65
N ILE A 523 -15.13 6.78 7.42
CA ILE A 523 -14.10 7.05 8.41
C ILE A 523 -14.29 8.45 8.96
N PHE A 524 -14.50 8.56 10.27
CA PHE A 524 -14.55 9.82 10.99
C PHE A 524 -13.19 10.12 11.62
N TYR A 525 -12.51 11.15 11.13
CA TYR A 525 -11.20 11.58 11.61
C TYR A 525 -11.30 12.77 12.56
N PHE A 526 -10.61 12.68 13.69
CA PHE A 526 -10.59 13.70 14.73
C PHE A 526 -9.16 14.12 15.05
N ASP A 527 -8.93 15.42 15.07
CA ASP A 527 -7.66 16.03 15.47
C ASP A 527 -7.93 17.18 16.45
N PRO A 528 -8.34 16.85 17.69
CA PRO A 528 -8.73 17.85 18.65
C PRO A 528 -7.53 18.70 19.10
N PRO A 529 -7.81 19.88 19.65
CA PRO A 529 -6.93 20.51 20.61
C PRO A 529 -6.32 19.54 21.65
N TYR A 530 -4.99 19.43 21.73
CA TYR A 530 -4.38 18.48 22.67
C TYR A 530 -4.39 18.98 24.11
N PHE A 531 -5.16 18.29 24.95
CA PHE A 531 -5.35 18.56 26.37
C PHE A 531 -4.04 18.77 27.15
N ILE A 532 -3.04 17.89 26.95
CA ILE A 532 -1.76 17.96 27.69
C ILE A 532 -0.74 18.94 27.10
N THR A 533 -1.07 19.65 26.01
CA THR A 533 -0.21 20.66 25.39
C THR A 533 -0.63 22.08 25.74
N ASN A 534 0.26 23.05 25.55
CA ASN A 534 -0.05 24.47 25.75
C ASN A 534 -0.29 25.16 24.40
N ALA A 535 -1.31 24.74 23.65
CA ALA A 535 -1.70 25.37 22.40
C ALA A 535 -2.84 26.39 22.60
N GLU A 536 -2.98 27.31 21.65
CA GLU A 536 -3.83 28.51 21.83
C GLU A 536 -5.32 28.24 21.94
N TYR A 537 -5.78 27.16 21.32
CA TYR A 537 -7.15 26.67 21.37
C TYR A 537 -7.54 26.06 22.74
N ASN A 538 -6.57 25.82 23.64
CA ASN A 538 -6.84 25.32 25.00
C ASN A 538 -7.25 26.44 25.97
N ASP A 539 -7.00 27.70 25.63
CA ASP A 539 -7.25 28.84 26.52
C ASP A 539 -8.61 29.49 26.22
N GLY A 540 -9.67 28.98 26.85
CA GLY A 540 -11.05 29.46 26.72
C GLY A 540 -11.33 30.90 27.18
N LYS A 541 -10.29 31.69 27.49
CA LYS A 541 -10.39 33.11 27.88
C LYS A 541 -10.47 34.08 26.69
N ARG A 542 -10.70 33.58 25.47
CA ARG A 542 -10.34 34.30 24.23
C ARG A 542 -11.48 34.42 23.21
N GLY A 543 -12.73 34.37 23.68
CA GLY A 543 -13.93 34.60 22.85
C GLY A 543 -14.45 33.39 22.05
N LEU A 544 -13.86 32.21 22.23
CA LEU A 544 -14.32 30.90 21.73
C LEU A 544 -14.22 29.88 22.89
N GLU A 545 -15.03 28.82 22.87
CA GLU A 545 -14.95 27.73 23.87
C GLU A 545 -13.56 27.09 23.83
N GLY A 546 -12.90 26.98 24.99
CA GLY A 546 -11.56 26.39 25.09
C GLY A 546 -11.63 24.90 25.43
N TRP A 547 -10.65 24.13 24.95
CA TRP A 547 -10.60 22.68 25.18
C TRP A 547 -10.10 22.33 26.57
N ASN A 548 -10.94 21.68 27.37
CA ASN A 548 -10.63 21.25 28.73
C ASN A 548 -10.90 19.75 28.94
N ALA A 549 -10.67 19.25 30.16
CA ALA A 549 -10.84 17.83 30.48
C ALA A 549 -12.28 17.32 30.22
N ASN A 550 -13.30 18.16 30.40
CA ASN A 550 -14.68 17.77 30.09
C ASN A 550 -14.88 17.60 28.58
N ASN A 551 -14.31 18.49 27.75
CA ASN A 551 -14.38 18.35 26.29
C ASN A 551 -13.65 17.09 25.82
N GLU A 552 -12.51 16.75 26.45
CA GLU A 552 -11.82 15.50 26.16
C GLU A 552 -12.71 14.29 26.48
N VAL A 553 -13.34 14.26 27.65
CA VAL A 553 -14.26 13.18 28.05
C VAL A 553 -15.48 13.11 27.12
N GLU A 554 -16.05 14.25 26.72
CA GLU A 554 -17.17 14.32 25.76
C GLU A 554 -16.77 13.78 24.38
N LEU A 555 -15.56 14.11 23.88
CA LEU A 555 -15.05 13.56 22.64
C LEU A 555 -14.88 12.03 22.73
N LEU A 556 -14.23 11.53 23.80
CA LEU A 556 -14.02 10.09 23.97
C LEU A 556 -15.33 9.32 24.12
N ALA A 557 -16.35 9.92 24.76
CA ALA A 557 -17.69 9.37 24.83
C ALA A 557 -18.34 9.32 23.43
N TYR A 558 -18.22 10.39 22.65
CA TYR A 558 -18.76 10.45 21.28
C TYR A 558 -18.09 9.43 20.35
N LEU A 559 -16.77 9.25 20.44
CA LEU A 559 -16.04 8.22 19.68
C LEU A 559 -16.52 6.80 20.03
N LYS A 560 -16.79 6.56 21.31
CA LYS A 560 -17.39 5.30 21.76
C LYS A 560 -18.79 5.09 21.18
N GLU A 561 -19.62 6.12 21.10
CA GLU A 561 -20.94 6.01 20.44
C GLU A 561 -20.82 5.66 18.95
N ILE A 562 -19.85 6.25 18.24
CA ILE A 562 -19.55 5.94 16.84
C ILE A 562 -19.15 4.46 16.70
N ASP A 563 -18.28 3.97 17.58
CA ASP A 563 -17.83 2.59 17.62
C ASP A 563 -18.94 1.59 17.94
N GLU A 564 -19.74 1.84 18.99
CA GLU A 564 -20.90 1.01 19.36
C GLU A 564 -21.96 0.99 18.26
N ALA A 565 -22.05 2.05 17.46
CA ALA A 565 -22.89 2.10 16.28
C ALA A 565 -22.28 1.36 15.07
N GLY A 566 -21.03 0.88 15.14
CA GLY A 566 -20.36 0.11 14.10
C GLY A 566 -19.77 0.96 12.96
N TYR A 567 -19.41 2.22 13.23
CA TYR A 567 -18.69 3.09 12.29
C TYR A 567 -17.19 3.12 12.61
N LYS A 568 -16.38 3.57 11.66
CA LYS A 568 -14.92 3.66 11.82
C LYS A 568 -14.51 5.06 12.29
N PHE A 569 -13.63 5.15 13.28
CA PHE A 569 -12.99 6.41 13.67
C PHE A 569 -11.47 6.33 13.64
N MET A 570 -10.85 7.49 13.44
CA MET A 570 -9.41 7.70 13.61
C MET A 570 -9.20 8.97 14.46
N LEU A 571 -8.41 8.88 15.51
CA LEU A 571 -8.11 10.00 16.42
C LEU A 571 -6.61 10.26 16.48
N SER A 572 -6.17 11.46 16.10
CA SER A 572 -4.82 11.94 16.38
C SER A 572 -4.76 12.58 17.78
N ASN A 573 -3.79 12.20 18.61
CA ASN A 573 -3.61 12.81 19.94
C ASN A 573 -2.16 12.71 20.44
N VAL A 574 -1.88 13.27 21.61
CA VAL A 574 -0.58 13.20 22.29
C VAL A 574 -0.73 12.45 23.60
N VAL A 575 0.07 11.40 23.80
CA VAL A 575 0.06 10.61 25.05
C VAL A 575 1.05 11.12 26.08
N ARG A 576 2.16 11.73 25.65
CA ARG A 576 3.17 12.32 26.55
C ARG A 576 3.72 13.63 26.06
N HIS A 577 3.84 14.61 26.96
CA HIS A 577 4.50 15.89 26.68
C HIS A 577 4.97 16.56 27.98
N LYS A 578 6.23 17.04 28.02
CA LYS A 578 6.83 17.75 29.18
C LYS A 578 6.66 17.00 30.52
N GLY A 579 6.80 15.68 30.52
CA GLY A 579 6.65 14.85 31.71
C GLY A 579 5.21 14.65 32.19
N LYS A 580 4.21 15.18 31.46
CA LYS A 580 2.80 14.84 31.66
C LYS A 580 2.41 13.67 30.76
N GLU A 581 1.58 12.79 31.29
CA GLU A 581 1.01 11.63 30.59
C GLU A 581 -0.51 11.75 30.54
N HIS A 582 -1.09 11.34 29.41
CA HIS A 582 -2.53 11.44 29.16
C HIS A 582 -3.26 10.18 29.63
N HIS A 583 -3.33 9.98 30.96
CA HIS A 583 -3.90 8.76 31.55
C HIS A 583 -5.33 8.47 31.09
N ILE A 584 -6.19 9.50 30.97
CA ILE A 584 -7.58 9.33 30.52
C ILE A 584 -7.65 8.66 29.14
N LEU A 585 -6.83 9.12 28.19
CA LEU A 585 -6.77 8.55 26.85
C LEU A 585 -6.21 7.12 26.87
N LEU A 586 -5.12 6.88 27.61
CA LEU A 586 -4.49 5.56 27.68
C LEU A 586 -5.42 4.51 28.30
N ASP A 587 -6.07 4.85 29.41
CA ASP A 587 -7.04 3.98 30.09
C ASP A 587 -8.25 3.72 29.18
N TRP A 588 -8.72 4.73 28.44
CA TRP A 588 -9.82 4.60 27.49
C TRP A 588 -9.47 3.68 26.31
N ILE A 589 -8.28 3.82 25.71
CA ILE A 589 -7.79 2.94 24.65
C ILE A 589 -7.76 1.48 25.14
N GLN A 590 -7.14 1.25 26.30
CA GLN A 590 -6.96 -0.08 26.86
C GLN A 590 -8.30 -0.73 27.22
N ALA A 591 -9.23 0.02 27.84
CA ALA A 591 -10.52 -0.50 28.29
C ALA A 591 -11.40 -0.99 27.13
N HIS A 592 -11.24 -0.43 25.93
CA HIS A 592 -12.05 -0.76 24.76
C HIS A 592 -11.28 -1.59 23.71
N GLY A 593 -9.98 -1.84 23.92
CA GLY A 593 -9.17 -2.63 22.98
C GLY A 593 -8.91 -1.92 21.65
N TYR A 594 -8.86 -0.59 21.65
CA TYR A 594 -8.55 0.18 20.44
C TYR A 594 -7.08 0.07 20.06
N ASN A 595 -6.81 0.18 18.75
CA ASN A 595 -5.45 0.16 18.23
C ASN A 595 -4.80 1.52 18.51
N MET A 596 -3.58 1.51 19.04
CA MET A 596 -2.76 2.71 19.22
C MET A 596 -1.47 2.57 18.42
N ILE A 597 -1.24 3.50 17.50
CA ILE A 597 -0.05 3.56 16.66
C ILE A 597 0.76 4.80 17.02
N GLU A 598 2.02 4.63 17.38
CA GLU A 598 2.95 5.75 17.56
C GLU A 598 3.32 6.33 16.18
N ILE A 599 3.09 7.63 15.98
CA ILE A 599 3.35 8.30 14.69
C ILE A 599 4.60 9.18 14.70
N GLY A 600 5.18 9.44 15.87
CA GLY A 600 6.48 10.09 15.97
C GLY A 600 6.66 10.96 17.21
N LYS A 601 7.84 11.58 17.27
CA LYS A 601 8.21 12.54 18.32
C LYS A 601 8.44 13.92 17.72
N THR A 602 7.55 14.86 18.03
CA THR A 602 7.60 16.22 17.46
C THR A 602 8.17 17.22 18.46
N GLY A 603 9.25 17.92 18.10
CA GLY A 603 9.88 18.98 18.89
C GLY A 603 11.24 18.59 19.51
N ILE A 604 12.20 19.52 19.47
CA ILE A 604 13.61 19.27 19.83
C ILE A 604 13.83 19.23 21.35
N LYS A 605 13.28 20.21 22.09
CA LYS A 605 13.57 20.38 23.53
C LYS A 605 12.63 19.60 24.45
N TYR A 606 11.39 19.37 24.01
CA TYR A 606 10.36 18.62 24.73
C TYR A 606 9.49 17.88 23.71
N PRO A 607 9.93 16.69 23.24
CA PRO A 607 9.20 15.95 22.23
C PRO A 607 7.78 15.62 22.70
N ARG A 608 6.83 15.75 21.79
CA ARG A 608 5.45 15.24 21.94
C ARG A 608 5.44 13.82 21.41
N GLU A 609 4.99 12.87 22.22
CA GLU A 609 4.73 11.51 21.75
C GLU A 609 3.33 11.49 21.13
N GLU A 610 3.28 11.63 19.81
CA GLU A 610 2.04 11.66 19.02
C GLU A 610 1.61 10.24 18.65
N VAL A 611 0.30 10.00 18.75
CA VAL A 611 -0.32 8.72 18.45
C VAL A 611 -1.53 8.89 17.55
N VAL A 612 -1.88 7.81 16.87
CA VAL A 612 -3.15 7.62 16.18
C VAL A 612 -3.89 6.46 16.82
N VAL A 613 -5.16 6.66 17.11
CA VAL A 613 -6.05 5.64 17.67
C VAL A 613 -7.12 5.27 16.64
N THR A 614 -7.35 3.98 16.42
CA THR A 614 -8.41 3.48 15.54
C THR A 614 -9.21 2.36 16.19
N ASN A 615 -10.48 2.21 15.82
CA ASN A 615 -11.33 1.09 16.22
C ASN A 615 -11.45 -0.03 15.17
N TYR A 616 -10.65 0.04 14.10
CA TYR A 616 -10.65 -0.95 13.03
C TYR A 616 -9.26 -1.50 12.77
N ASN A 617 -9.22 -2.71 12.23
CA ASN A 617 -8.00 -3.30 11.69
C ASN A 617 -7.79 -2.78 10.26
N ILE A 618 -6.58 -2.33 9.94
CA ILE A 618 -6.25 -1.75 8.63
C ILE A 618 -6.27 -2.79 7.49
N PHE A 619 -6.28 -4.10 7.82
CA PHE A 619 -6.25 -5.21 6.86
C PHE A 619 -7.52 -6.06 6.80
N GLU A 620 -8.55 -5.76 7.62
CA GLU A 620 -9.82 -6.50 7.63
C GLU A 620 -10.92 -5.87 6.77
#